data_AF-A0A7W4DTB6-F1
#
_entry.id   AF-A0A7W4DTB6-F1
#
_cell.length_a   1.000
_cell.length_b   1.000
_cell.length_c   1.000
_cell.angle_alpha   90.00
_cell.angle_beta   90.00
_cell.angle_gamma   90.00
#
_symmetry.space_group_name_H-M   'P 1'
#
loop_
_entity.id
_entity.type
_entity.pdbx_description
1 polymer ?
#
loop_
_entity_poly.entity_id
_entity_poly.type
_entity_poly.pdbx_seq_one_letter_code
_entity_poly.pdbx_strand_id
1 'polypeptide(L)' 'MTAEERKIAVDQAIANQRLEGGEVSAETRKVMDDYVAGKMSAKEAAEQVYARYGV' A
#
# COMPACT_ATOMS: atom_id res chain seq x y z
N MET A 1 -2.16 13.86 -5.79
CA MET A 1 -3.23 13.06 -5.15
C MET A 1 -3.52 13.60 -3.76
N THR A 2 -4.79 13.79 -3.43
CA THR A 2 -5.28 14.04 -2.07
C THR A 2 -5.17 12.77 -1.22
N ALA A 3 -5.36 12.87 0.10
CA ALA A 3 -5.40 11.69 0.98
C ALA A 3 -6.55 10.73 0.60
N GLU A 4 -7.69 11.27 0.17
CA GLU A 4 -8.84 10.49 -0.26
C GLU A 4 -8.56 9.72 -1.55
N GLU A 5 -7.95 10.37 -2.56
CA GLU A 5 -7.52 9.70 -3.79
C GLU A 5 -6.50 8.58 -3.50
N ARG A 6 -5.58 8.79 -2.55
CA ARG A 6 -4.61 7.75 -2.13
C ARG A 6 -5.31 6.58 -1.47
N LYS A 7 -6.28 6.84 -0.59
CA LYS A 7 -7.04 5.80 0.09
C LYS A 7 -7.81 4.94 -0.89
N ILE A 8 -8.49 5.55 -1.86
CA ILE A 8 -9.25 4.84 -2.90
C ILE A 8 -8.32 3.91 -3.70
N ALA A 9 -7.16 4.42 -4.13
CA ALA A 9 -6.19 3.62 -4.87
C ALA A 9 -5.66 2.42 -4.08
N VAL A 10 -5.32 2.62 -2.79
CA VAL A 10 -4.85 1.55 -1.90
C VAL A 10 -5.94 0.51 -1.65
N ASP A 11 -7.17 0.94 -1.35
CA ASP A 11 -8.28 0.02 -1.10
C ASP A 11 -8.60 -0.81 -2.35
N GLN A 12 -8.54 -0.21 -3.53
CA GLN A 12 -8.77 -0.91 -4.79
C GLN A 12 -7.66 -1.94 -5.09
N ALA A 13 -6.40 -1.61 -4.84
CA ALA A 13 -5.30 -2.55 -4.98
C ALA A 13 -5.44 -3.75 -4.02
N ILE A 14 -5.81 -3.50 -2.75
CA ILE A 14 -6.06 -4.58 -1.77
C ILE A 14 -7.26 -5.43 -2.18
N ALA A 15 -8.32 -4.82 -2.70
CA ALA A 15 -9.49 -5.54 -3.19
C ALA A 15 -9.13 -6.45 -4.37
N ASN A 16 -8.34 -5.95 -5.33
CA ASN A 16 -7.86 -6.74 -6.46
C ASN A 16 -7.02 -7.93 -6.00
N GLN A 17 -6.08 -7.72 -5.07
CA GLN A 17 -5.26 -8.81 -4.52
C GLN A 17 -6.12 -9.90 -3.89
N ARG A 18 -7.18 -9.53 -3.16
CA ARG A 18 -8.12 -10.47 -2.55
C ARG A 18 -8.93 -11.26 -3.58
N LEU A 19 -9.33 -10.62 -4.68
CA LEU A 19 -10.03 -11.30 -5.78
C LEU A 19 -9.13 -12.36 -6.45
N GLU A 20 -7.82 -12.14 -6.47
CA GLU A 20 -6.83 -13.10 -6.95
C GLU A 20 -6.46 -14.18 -5.90
N GLY A 21 -7.12 -14.19 -4.74
CA GLY A 21 -6.84 -15.11 -3.64
C GLY A 21 -5.60 -14.78 -2.83
N GLY A 22 -5.01 -13.61 -3.04
CA GLY A 22 -3.88 -13.10 -2.27
C GLY A 22 -4.30 -12.31 -1.03
N GLU A 23 -3.38 -12.22 -0.07
CA GLU A 23 -3.55 -11.40 1.12
C GLU A 23 -2.43 -10.36 1.25
N VAL A 24 -2.77 -9.19 1.77
CA VAL A 24 -1.81 -8.14 2.11
C VAL A 24 -1.50 -8.24 3.59
N SER A 25 -0.22 -8.38 3.93
CA SER A 25 0.23 -8.45 5.32
C SER A 25 -0.12 -7.17 6.10
N ALA A 26 -0.25 -7.31 7.42
CA ALA A 26 -0.50 -6.18 8.31
C ALA A 26 0.60 -5.11 8.21
N GLU A 27 1.84 -5.54 8.00
CA GLU A 27 2.98 -4.63 7.90
C GLU A 27 3.04 -3.91 6.55
N THR A 28 2.61 -4.54 5.44
CA THR A 28 2.42 -3.84 4.16
C THR A 28 1.26 -2.86 4.26
N ARG A 29 0.17 -3.26 4.93
CA ARG A 29 -0.98 -2.37 5.16
C ARG A 29 -0.57 -1.10 5.90
N LYS A 30 0.25 -1.23 6.96
CA LYS A 30 0.77 -0.09 7.71
C LYS A 30 1.56 0.90 6.84
N VAL A 31 2.43 0.39 5.96
CA VAL A 31 3.20 1.24 5.02
C VAL A 31 2.27 1.98 4.06
N MET A 32 1.23 1.32 3.55
CA MET A 32 0.23 1.96 2.69
C MET A 32 -0.59 3.00 3.45
N ASP A 33 -0.92 2.77 4.73
CA ASP A 33 -1.64 3.74 5.55
C ASP A 33 -0.79 5.01 5.80
N ASP A 34 0.52 4.88 6.00
CA ASP A 34 1.43 6.03 6.12
C ASP A 34 1.58 6.81 4.80
N TYR A 35 1.55 6.12 3.65
CA TYR A 35 1.42 6.76 2.34
C TYR A 35 0.10 7.52 2.19
N VAL A 36 -1.03 6.92 2.56
CA VAL A 36 -2.36 7.56 2.54
C VAL A 36 -2.35 8.82 3.41
N ALA A 37 -1.78 8.75 4.60
CA ALA A 37 -1.64 9.88 5.53
C ALA A 37 -0.68 10.97 5.02
N GLY A 38 0.05 10.74 3.93
CA GLY A 38 1.01 11.70 3.36
C GLY A 38 2.30 11.82 4.16
N LYS A 39 2.62 10.84 5.01
CA LYS A 39 3.86 10.81 5.78
C LYS A 39 5.07 10.37 4.95
N MET A 40 4.82 9.74 3.80
CA MET A 40 5.84 9.32 2.84
C MET A 40 5.28 9.39 1.41
N SER A 41 6.18 9.45 0.45
CA SER A 41 5.87 9.35 -0.98
C SER A 41 5.53 7.92 -1.39
N ALA A 42 4.89 7.76 -2.56
CA ALA A 42 4.63 6.44 -3.14
C ALA A 42 5.92 5.65 -3.40
N LYS A 43 7.01 6.34 -3.78
CA LYS A 43 8.32 5.73 -4.01
C LYS A 43 8.90 5.13 -2.73
N GLU A 44 8.92 5.90 -1.64
CA GLU A 44 9.39 5.43 -0.33
C GLU A 44 8.55 4.26 0.19
N ALA A 45 7.23 4.32 0.00
CA ALA A 45 6.33 3.23 0.37
C ALA A 45 6.65 1.94 -0.41
N ALA A 46 6.88 2.05 -1.72
CA ALA A 46 7.27 0.91 -2.56
C ALA A 46 8.63 0.34 -2.17
N GLU A 47 9.63 1.19 -1.91
CA GLU A 47 10.96 0.78 -1.45
C GLU A 47 10.89 0.00 -0.12
N GLN A 48 10.06 0.43 0.83
CA GLN A 48 9.89 -0.28 2.11
C GLN A 48 9.22 -1.65 1.95
N VAL A 49 8.20 -1.75 1.09
CA VAL A 49 7.57 -3.03 0.79
C VAL A 49 8.57 -3.94 0.07
N TYR A 50 9.29 -3.41 -0.92
CA TYR A 50 10.30 -4.15 -1.68
C TYR A 50 11.41 -4.69 -0.79
N ALA A 51 11.99 -3.85 0.07
CA ALA A 51 13.05 -4.25 1.00
C ALA A 51 12.62 -5.39 1.95
N ARG A 52 11.31 -5.52 2.23
CA ARG A 52 10.78 -6.59 3.09
C ARG A 52 10.63 -7.92 2.35
N TYR A 53 10.21 -7.90 1.09
CA TYR A 53 9.84 -9.13 0.36
C TYR A 53 10.85 -9.54 -0.72
N GLY A 54 11.80 -8.66 -1.09
CA GLY A 54 12.94 -8.97 -1.95
C GLY A 54 12.60 -9.48 -3.35
N VAL A 55 11.43 -9.11 -3.90
CA VAL A 55 10.89 -9.70 -5.14
C VAL A 55 11.54 -9.17 -6.41
#